data_AF-A0A419T2E6-F1
#
_entry.id   AF-A0A419T2E6-F1
#
_cell.length_a   1.000
_cell.length_b   1.000
_cell.length_c   1.000
_cell.angle_alpha   90.00
_cell.angle_beta   90.00
_cell.angle_gamma   90.00
#
_symmetry.space_group_name_H-M   'P 1'
#
loop_
_entity.id
_entity.type
_entity.pdbx_description
1 polymer ?
#
loop_
_entity_poly.entity_id
_entity_poly.type
_entity_poly.pdbx_seq_one_letter_code
_entity_poly.pdbx_strand_id
1 'polypeptide(L)' 'MKHREKKTEKQWANEFNQLETASRDMKAPSAPPGEFENILKEMNRRGIKPKIREELEQRK' A
#
# COMPACT_ATOMS: atom_id res chain seq x y z
N MET A 1 1.36 -31.18 0.75
CA MET A 1 0.73 -29.85 0.57
C MET A 1 1.64 -28.70 1.03
N LYS A 2 2.06 -28.63 2.31
CA LYS A 2 2.83 -27.50 2.90
C LYS A 2 4.16 -27.09 2.22
N HIS A 3 4.81 -28.00 1.48
CA HIS A 3 6.07 -27.69 0.79
C HIS A 3 5.92 -26.89 -0.51
N ARG A 4 4.73 -26.90 -1.14
CA ARG A 4 4.46 -26.08 -2.34
C ARG A 4 4.19 -24.62 -1.97
N GLU A 5 3.46 -24.37 -0.88
CA GLU A 5 3.15 -23.04 -0.35
C GLU A 5 4.41 -22.25 0.04
N LYS A 6 5.42 -22.91 0.64
CA LYS A 6 6.71 -22.28 0.97
C LYS A 6 7.53 -21.88 -0.26
N LYS A 7 7.39 -22.59 -1.38
CA LYS A 7 8.09 -22.24 -2.63
C LYS A 7 7.48 -20.99 -3.26
N THR A 8 6.16 -20.84 -3.19
CA THR A 8 5.45 -19.66 -3.70
C THR A 8 5.72 -18.41 -2.87
N GLU A 9 5.78 -18.50 -1.54
CA GLU A 9 6.12 -17.35 -0.70
C GLU A 9 7.54 -16.82 -0.99
N LYS A 10 8.52 -17.72 -1.14
CA LYS A 10 9.89 -17.34 -1.47
C LYS A 10 10.00 -16.70 -2.86
N GLN A 11 9.21 -17.18 -3.83
CA GLN A 11 9.16 -16.59 -5.17
C GLN A 11 8.57 -15.18 -5.11
N TRP A 12 7.44 -14.99 -4.42
CA TRP A 12 6.84 -13.66 -4.27
C TRP A 12 7.74 -12.67 -3.54
N ALA A 13 8.46 -13.12 -2.49
CA ALA A 13 9.43 -12.27 -1.81
C ALA A 13 10.58 -11.84 -2.74
N ASN A 14 11.08 -12.74 -3.59
CA ASN A 14 12.11 -12.42 -4.56
C ASN A 14 11.60 -11.46 -5.65
N GLU A 15 10.39 -11.69 -6.18
CA GLU A 15 9.75 -10.80 -7.15
C GLU A 15 9.54 -9.40 -6.57
N PHE A 16 9.08 -9.31 -5.32
CA PHE A 16 8.90 -8.03 -4.63
C PHE A 16 10.24 -7.28 -4.49
N ASN A 17 11.29 -7.96 -4.02
CA ASN A 17 12.61 -7.34 -3.87
C ASN A 17 13.19 -6.84 -5.20
N GLN A 18 12.96 -7.58 -6.30
CA GLN A 18 13.37 -7.16 -7.64
C GLN A 18 12.61 -5.91 -8.08
N LEU A 19 11.29 -5.86 -7.87
CA LEU A 19 10.46 -4.70 -8.18
C LEU A 19 10.84 -3.49 -7.33
N GLU A 20 11.05 -3.68 -6.04
CA GLU A 20 11.48 -2.62 -5.13
C GLU A 20 12.82 -2.02 -5.58
N THR A 21 13.79 -2.87 -5.93
CA THR A 21 15.10 -2.45 -6.44
C THR A 21 14.98 -1.69 -7.75
N ALA A 22 14.16 -2.17 -8.70
CA ALA A 22 13.96 -1.53 -9.99
C ALA A 22 13.18 -0.21 -9.89
N SER A 23 12.27 -0.11 -8.92
CA SER A 23 11.45 1.09 -8.69
C SER A 23 12.13 2.14 -7.83
N ARG A 24 13.31 1.85 -7.26
CA ARG A 24 13.97 2.70 -6.26
C ARG A 24 14.27 4.11 -6.77
N ASP A 25 14.59 4.21 -8.06
CA ASP A 25 14.85 5.48 -8.75
C ASP A 25 13.61 6.02 -9.48
N MET A 26 12.50 5.26 -9.49
CA MET A 26 11.24 5.69 -10.09
C MET A 26 10.47 6.55 -9.10
N LYS A 27 10.25 7.81 -9.45
CA LYS A 27 9.37 8.69 -8.69
C LYS A 27 7.92 8.25 -8.91
N ALA A 28 7.27 7.77 -7.85
CA ALA A 28 5.84 7.48 -7.90
C ALA A 28 5.07 8.75 -8.35
N PRO A 29 4.08 8.61 -9.26
CA PRO A 29 3.24 9.74 -9.63
C PRO A 29 2.50 10.26 -8.39
N SER A 30 2.21 11.56 -8.40
CA SER A 30 1.38 12.14 -7.34
C SER A 30 -0.01 11.53 -7.42
N ALA A 31 -0.61 11.30 -6.25
CA ALA A 31 -2.00 10.86 -6.20
C ALA A 31 -2.90 11.94 -6.84
N PRO A 32 -3.91 11.54 -7.63
CA PRO A 32 -4.96 12.43 -8.08
C PRO A 32 -5.53 13.30 -6.95
N PRO A 33 -5.78 14.60 -7.22
CA PRO A 33 -6.33 15.50 -6.22
C PRO A 33 -7.70 15.00 -5.74
N GLY A 34 -7.91 14.98 -4.44
CA GLY A 34 -9.18 14.53 -3.84
C GLY A 34 -9.33 13.01 -3.67
N GLU A 35 -8.38 12.20 -4.16
CA GLU A 35 -8.49 10.74 -4.09
C GLU A 35 -8.46 10.24 -2.64
N PHE A 36 -7.63 10.84 -1.80
CA PHE A 36 -7.56 10.52 -0.38
C PHE A 36 -8.90 10.78 0.33
N GLU A 37 -9.52 11.93 0.08
CA GLU A 37 -10.83 12.29 0.63
C GLU A 37 -11.94 11.36 0.13
N ASN A 38 -11.88 10.93 -1.13
CA ASN A 38 -12.83 9.98 -1.70
C ASN A 38 -12.71 8.61 -1.03
N ILE A 39 -11.49 8.14 -0.77
CA ILE A 39 -11.24 6.90 -0.03
C ILE A 39 -11.79 7.01 1.40
N LEU A 40 -11.52 8.13 2.11
CA LEU A 40 -12.05 8.34 3.46
C LEU A 40 -13.57 8.35 3.50
N LYS A 41 -14.23 9.00 2.53
CA LYS A 41 -15.70 8.98 2.41
C LYS A 41 -16.23 7.57 2.22
N GLU A 42 -15.59 6.77 1.36
CA GLU A 42 -16.01 5.39 1.12
C GLU A 42 -15.78 4.49 2.35
N MET A 43 -14.67 4.67 3.06
CA MET A 43 -14.41 3.96 4.32
C MET A 43 -15.49 4.27 5.36
N ASN A 44 -15.83 5.55 5.52
CA ASN A 44 -16.92 5.97 6.40
C ASN A 44 -18.27 5.38 5.98
N ARG A 45 -18.58 5.36 4.66
CA ARG A 45 -19.79 4.73 4.12
C ARG A 45 -19.89 3.24 4.49
N ARG A 46 -18.76 2.54 4.55
CA ARG A 46 -18.67 1.12 4.92
C ARG A 46 -18.53 0.88 6.44
N GLY A 47 -18.53 1.93 7.25
CA GLY A 47 -18.29 1.83 8.70
C GLY A 47 -16.87 1.40 9.06
N ILE A 48 -15.91 1.55 8.15
CA ILE A 48 -14.51 1.21 8.36
C ILE A 48 -13.79 2.43 8.94
N LYS A 49 -13.23 2.29 10.14
CA LYS A 49 -12.44 3.36 10.76
C LYS A 49 -11.04 3.41 10.10
N PRO A 50 -10.67 4.49 9.40
CA PRO A 50 -9.33 4.64 8.86
C PRO A 50 -8.31 4.74 10.00
N LYS A 51 -7.22 3.98 9.89
CA LYS A 51 -6.05 4.15 10.75
C LYS A 51 -5.10 5.12 10.05
N ILE A 52 -5.25 6.39 10.35
CA ILE A 52 -4.38 7.45 9.84
C ILE A 52 -3.11 7.46 10.69
N ARG A 53 -1.94 7.62 10.06
CA ARG A 53 -0.68 7.77 10.78
C ARG A 53 -0.66 9.13 11.46
N GLU A 54 -0.21 9.20 12.70
CA GLU A 54 -0.19 10.44 13.51
C GLU A 54 0.58 11.59 12.82
N GLU A 55 1.64 11.26 12.08
CA GLU A 55 2.42 12.21 11.28
C GLU A 55 1.59 12.95 10.21
N LEU A 56 0.46 12.36 9.79
CA LEU A 56 -0.49 12.97 8.84
C LEU A 56 -1.59 13.76 9.55
N GLU A 57 -1.83 13.53 10.85
CA GLU A 57 -2.80 14.31 11.64
C GLU A 57 -2.26 15.70 12.00
N GLN A 58 -0.93 15.85 12.11
CA GLN A 58 -0.29 17.10 12.53
C GLN A 58 -0.11 18.15 11.43
N ARG A 59 -0.59 17.90 10.20
CA ARG A 59 -0.55 18.88 9.10
C ARG A 59 -1.75 19.84 9.09
N LYS A 60 -2.41 20.05 10.23
CA LYS A 60 -3.49 21.04 10.35
C LYS A 60 -2.97 22.47 10.38
#